data_AF-A0A9Q3IXX4-F1
#
_entry.id   AF-A0A9Q3IXX4-F1
#
_cell.length_a   1.000
_cell.length_b   1.000
_cell.length_c   1.000
_cell.angle_alpha   90.00
_cell.angle_beta   90.00
_cell.angle_gamma   90.00
#
_symmetry.space_group_name_H-M   'P 1'
#
loop_
_entity.id
_entity.type
_entity.pdbx_description
1 polymer ?
#
loop_
_entity_poly.entity_id
_entity_poly.type
_entity_poly.pdbx_seq_one_letter_code
_entity_poly.pdbx_strand_id
1 'polypeptide(L)'
;MLQEYFHIPDEIIVGKPHSLFTRTAKKWYYEMRQDHGNHDWPWCKYEITTKWANNSWRFKMENYFESSIFNSEEYKQLPWFLKQKDRLSALHPDMSDSMINMKTLRNVEANWNMLANADF
;
A
#
# COMPACT_ATOMS: atom_id res chain seq x y z
N MET A 1 13.93 15.57 -8.10
CA MET A 1 13.73 15.18 -9.51
C MET A 1 12.34 15.61 -9.91
N LEU A 2 12.22 16.42 -10.95
CA LEU A 2 10.93 16.75 -11.56
C LEU A 2 10.35 15.44 -12.11
N GLN A 3 9.17 15.08 -11.63
CA GLN A 3 8.43 13.94 -12.16
C GLN A 3 7.93 14.38 -13.54
N GLU A 4 8.63 13.97 -14.59
CA GLU A 4 8.17 14.18 -15.96
C GLU A 4 6.78 13.51 -16.07
N TYR A 5 5.74 14.34 -16.19
CA TYR A 5 4.39 13.87 -16.46
C TYR A 5 4.35 13.35 -17.89
N PHE A 6 4.86 12.14 -18.08
CA PHE A 6 4.63 11.42 -19.32
C PHE A 6 3.12 11.25 -19.45
N HIS A 7 2.54 11.83 -20.49
CA HIS A 7 1.16 11.59 -20.87
C HIS A 7 1.09 10.19 -21.45
N ILE A 8 1.09 9.18 -20.56
CA ILE A 8 1.06 7.77 -20.94
C ILE A 8 -0.38 7.46 -21.37
N PRO A 9 -0.61 6.99 -22.61
CA PRO A 9 -1.94 6.60 -23.06
C PRO A 9 -2.53 5.50 -22.18
N ASP A 10 -3.84 5.57 -21.95
CA ASP A 10 -4.56 4.61 -21.11
C ASP A 10 -4.40 3.18 -21.61
N GLU A 11 -4.30 2.95 -22.92
CA GLU A 11 -4.06 1.63 -23.52
C GLU A 11 -2.75 1.00 -23.01
N ILE A 12 -1.73 1.82 -22.77
CA ILE A 12 -0.45 1.37 -22.22
C ILE A 12 -0.62 1.08 -20.73
N ILE A 13 -1.26 1.98 -19.98
CA ILE A 13 -1.44 1.86 -18.53
C ILE A 13 -2.24 0.60 -18.21
N VAL A 14 -3.35 0.38 -18.89
CA VAL A 14 -4.22 -0.78 -18.65
C VAL A 14 -3.59 -2.11 -19.09
N GLY A 15 -2.56 -2.07 -19.93
CA GLY A 15 -1.72 -3.23 -20.24
C GLY A 15 -0.77 -3.60 -19.10
N LYS A 16 -0.26 -2.63 -18.33
CA LYS A 16 0.76 -2.85 -17.29
C LYS A 16 0.34 -3.85 -16.20
N PRO A 17 -0.89 -3.86 -15.67
CA PRO A 17 -1.30 -4.84 -14.65
C PRO A 17 -1.05 -6.30 -15.02
N HIS A 18 -1.06 -6.68 -16.31
CA HIS A 18 -0.71 -8.04 -16.74
C HIS A 18 0.73 -8.46 -16.41
N SER A 19 1.65 -7.50 -16.35
CA SER A 19 3.05 -7.70 -15.96
C SER A 19 3.29 -7.53 -14.46
N LEU A 20 2.50 -6.68 -13.80
CA LEU A 20 2.67 -6.34 -12.38
C LEU A 20 1.95 -7.33 -11.46
N PHE A 21 0.77 -7.79 -11.85
CA PHE A 21 0.02 -8.74 -11.06
C PHE A 21 0.57 -10.15 -11.22
N THR A 22 0.44 -10.93 -10.16
CA THR A 22 0.87 -12.33 -10.12
C THR A 22 -0.30 -13.21 -9.70
N ARG A 23 -0.23 -14.50 -10.09
CA ARG A 23 -1.17 -15.55 -9.64
C ARG A 23 -2.64 -15.13 -9.79
N THR A 24 -3.40 -15.17 -8.70
CA THR A 24 -4.84 -14.90 -8.65
C THR A 24 -5.18 -13.47 -9.11
N ALA A 25 -4.36 -12.48 -8.78
CA ALA A 25 -4.62 -11.10 -9.21
C ALA A 25 -4.49 -10.95 -10.73
N LYS A 26 -3.49 -11.62 -11.33
CA LYS A 26 -3.30 -11.62 -12.79
C LYS A 26 -4.44 -12.33 -13.50
N LYS A 27 -4.82 -13.51 -13.01
CA LYS A 27 -5.95 -14.28 -13.55
C LYS A 27 -7.26 -13.48 -13.50
N TRP A 28 -7.57 -12.91 -12.33
CA TRP A 28 -8.76 -12.09 -12.15
C TRP A 28 -8.78 -10.86 -13.07
N TYR A 29 -7.65 -10.15 -13.21
CA TYR A 29 -7.59 -8.96 -14.06
C TYR A 29 -7.79 -9.32 -15.54
N TYR A 30 -7.25 -10.45 -15.98
CA TYR A 30 -7.48 -10.97 -17.33
C TYR A 30 -8.96 -11.32 -17.55
N GLU A 31 -9.59 -12.07 -16.64
CA GLU A 31 -11.01 -12.46 -16.72
C GLU A 31 -11.92 -11.23 -16.72
N MET A 32 -11.71 -10.29 -15.79
CA MET A 32 -12.48 -9.03 -15.72
C MET A 32 -12.43 -8.25 -17.04
N ARG A 33 -11.27 -8.22 -17.71
CA ARG A 33 -11.08 -7.58 -19.02
C ARG A 33 -11.73 -8.33 -20.17
N GLN A 34 -11.83 -9.66 -20.11
CA GLN A 34 -12.58 -10.44 -21.10
C GLN A 34 -14.08 -10.19 -20.98
N ASP A 35 -14.59 -10.14 -19.75
CA ASP A 35 -16.03 -10.01 -19.47
C ASP A 35 -16.57 -8.61 -19.80
N HIS A 36 -15.79 -7.56 -19.53
CA HIS A 36 -16.24 -6.17 -19.68
C HIS A 36 -15.64 -5.47 -20.91
N GLY A 37 -14.65 -6.07 -21.58
CA GLY A 37 -13.98 -5.49 -22.74
C GLY A 37 -12.95 -4.42 -22.37
N ASN A 38 -12.71 -3.49 -23.32
CA ASN A 38 -11.71 -2.44 -23.16
C ASN A 38 -12.32 -1.21 -22.48
N HIS A 39 -11.68 -0.78 -21.39
CA HIS A 39 -12.04 0.39 -20.62
C HIS A 39 -10.80 1.24 -20.31
N ASP A 40 -11.04 2.50 -19.97
CA ASP A 40 -10.04 3.47 -19.56
C ASP A 40 -9.38 3.10 -18.22
N TRP A 41 -8.28 3.79 -17.88
CA TRP A 41 -7.56 3.54 -16.64
C TRP A 41 -8.38 3.87 -15.39
N PRO A 42 -9.12 4.99 -15.32
CA PRO A 42 -9.98 5.29 -14.17
C PRO A 42 -10.96 4.16 -13.82
N TRP A 43 -11.62 3.58 -14.82
CA TRP A 43 -12.53 2.45 -14.63
C TRP A 43 -11.78 1.20 -14.16
N CYS A 44 -10.66 0.84 -14.81
CA CYS A 44 -9.86 -0.31 -14.38
C CYS A 44 -9.38 -0.16 -12.92
N LYS A 45 -8.95 1.05 -12.54
CA LYS A 45 -8.51 1.38 -11.17
C LYS A 45 -9.65 1.23 -10.17
N TYR A 46 -10.86 1.66 -10.53
CA TYR A 46 -12.05 1.46 -9.71
C TYR A 46 -12.29 -0.03 -9.44
N GLU A 47 -12.35 -0.87 -10.48
CA GLU A 47 -12.57 -2.31 -10.34
C GLU A 47 -11.49 -3.01 -9.48
N ILE A 48 -10.22 -2.66 -9.70
CA ILE A 48 -9.10 -3.17 -8.89
C ILE A 48 -9.32 -2.82 -7.41
N THR A 49 -9.68 -1.57 -7.13
CA THR A 49 -9.89 -1.08 -5.77
C THR A 49 -11.08 -1.78 -5.13
N THR A 50 -12.20 -1.89 -5.84
CA THR A 50 -13.41 -2.58 -5.37
C THR A 50 -13.13 -4.05 -5.04
N LYS A 51 -12.34 -4.75 -5.85
CA LYS A 51 -12.02 -6.17 -5.60
C LYS A 51 -11.06 -6.36 -4.43
N TRP A 52 -9.97 -5.59 -4.39
CA TRP A 52 -8.81 -5.90 -3.56
C TRP A 52 -8.62 -4.98 -2.35
N ALA A 53 -9.15 -3.75 -2.39
CA ALA A 53 -9.08 -2.80 -1.28
C ALA A 53 -10.37 -2.81 -0.43
N ASN A 54 -10.91 -4.01 -0.19
CA ASN A 54 -12.10 -4.19 0.63
C ASN A 54 -11.82 -3.99 2.13
N ASN A 55 -12.87 -3.94 2.94
CA ASN A 55 -12.76 -3.71 4.40
C ASN A 55 -11.85 -4.74 5.09
N SER A 56 -11.83 -5.99 4.65
CA SER A 56 -10.97 -7.03 5.22
C SER A 56 -9.49 -6.76 4.91
N TRP A 57 -9.18 -6.31 3.70
CA TRP A 57 -7.83 -5.86 3.34
C TRP A 57 -7.42 -4.64 4.16
N ARG A 58 -8.33 -3.66 4.32
CA ARG A 58 -8.07 -2.45 5.10
C ARG A 58 -7.73 -2.78 6.55
N PHE A 59 -8.59 -3.57 7.20
CA PHE A 59 -8.37 -4.03 8.58
C PHE A 59 -7.05 -4.79 8.72
N LYS A 60 -6.72 -5.64 7.75
CA LYS A 60 -5.43 -6.35 7.73
C LYS A 60 -4.23 -5.40 7.65
N MET A 61 -4.30 -4.37 6.81
CA MET A 61 -3.22 -3.39 6.67
C MET A 61 -3.09 -2.48 7.89
N GLU A 62 -4.21 -2.08 8.50
CA GLU A 62 -4.24 -1.35 9.78
C GLU A 62 -3.55 -2.17 10.88
N ASN A 63 -3.96 -3.43 11.07
CA ASN A 63 -3.32 -4.33 12.02
C ASN A 63 -1.81 -4.51 11.73
N TYR A 64 -1.42 -4.67 10.47
CA TYR A 64 -0.02 -4.81 10.11
C TYR A 64 0.81 -3.57 10.40
N PHE A 65 0.21 -2.37 10.34
CA PHE A 65 0.88 -1.15 10.75
C PHE A 65 0.96 -1.09 12.28
N GLU A 66 -0.17 -1.27 12.97
CA GLU A 66 -0.26 -1.14 14.44
C GLU A 66 0.58 -2.18 15.19
N SER A 67 0.64 -3.43 14.70
CA SER A 67 1.43 -4.50 15.32
C SER A 67 2.91 -4.48 14.91
N SER A 68 3.32 -3.53 14.06
CA SER A 68 4.70 -3.47 13.57
C SER A 68 5.58 -2.79 14.59
N ILE A 69 6.33 -3.58 15.34
CA ILE A 69 7.34 -3.07 16.28
C ILE A 69 8.64 -2.81 15.53
N PHE A 70 9.26 -1.66 15.76
CA PHE A 70 10.60 -1.38 15.24
C PHE A 70 11.65 -1.93 16.19
N ASN A 71 12.41 -2.92 15.74
CA ASN A 71 13.59 -3.45 16.43
C ASN A 71 14.84 -3.14 15.59
N SER A 72 15.78 -2.38 16.15
CA SER A 72 17.02 -1.99 15.47
C SER A 72 18.02 -3.14 15.28
N GLU A 73 17.89 -4.22 16.05
CA GLU A 73 18.74 -5.42 15.92
C GLU A 73 18.25 -6.33 14.79
N GLU A 74 16.93 -6.38 14.58
CA GLU A 74 16.31 -7.24 13.56
C GLU A 74 16.16 -6.56 12.19
N TYR A 75 15.93 -5.24 12.16
CA TYR A 75 15.58 -4.52 10.94
C TYR A 75 16.53 -3.37 10.63
N LYS A 76 16.89 -3.27 9.34
CA LYS A 76 17.47 -2.02 8.80
C LYS A 76 16.43 -0.90 8.90
N GLN A 77 16.85 0.29 9.35
CA GLN A 77 15.93 1.41 9.61
C GLN A 77 15.12 1.77 8.36
N LEU A 78 15.81 2.10 7.26
CA LEU A 78 15.17 2.65 6.06
C LEU A 78 14.09 1.72 5.46
N PRO A 79 14.35 0.41 5.21
CA PRO A 79 13.31 -0.49 4.70
C PRO A 79 12.08 -0.59 5.60
N TRP A 80 12.26 -0.56 6.92
CA TRP A 80 11.14 -0.62 7.85
C TRP A 80 10.27 0.64 7.75
N PHE A 81 10.88 1.83 7.75
CA PHE A 81 10.16 3.09 7.62
C PHE A 81 9.45 3.21 6.27
N LEU A 82 10.11 2.81 5.17
CA LEU A 82 9.49 2.80 3.85
C LEU A 82 8.27 1.86 3.81
N LYS A 83 8.35 0.69 4.43
CA LYS A 83 7.22 -0.23 4.52
C LYS A 83 6.03 0.35 5.30
N GLN A 84 6.28 1.12 6.36
CA GLN A 84 5.21 1.82 7.09
C GLN A 84 4.60 2.95 6.26
N LYS A 85 5.45 3.72 5.55
CA LYS A 85 4.98 4.73 4.61
C LYS A 85 4.08 4.09 3.54
N ASP A 86 4.50 3.00 2.92
CA ASP A 86 3.72 2.31 1.88
C ASP A 86 2.34 1.86 2.39
N ARG A 87 2.28 1.31 3.62
CA ARG A 87 1.01 0.91 4.26
C ARG A 87 0.09 2.09 4.49
N LEU A 88 0.61 3.18 5.06
CA LEU A 88 -0.18 4.37 5.36
C LEU A 88 -0.63 5.09 4.09
N SER A 89 0.22 5.19 3.07
CA SER A 89 -0.16 5.74 1.76
C SER A 89 -1.21 4.89 1.06
N ALA A 90 -1.19 3.57 1.22
CA ALA A 90 -2.22 2.69 0.66
C ALA A 90 -3.57 2.81 1.41
N LEU A 91 -3.54 2.99 2.74
CA LEU A 91 -4.74 3.18 3.56
C LEU A 91 -5.34 4.59 3.43
N HIS A 92 -4.48 5.60 3.23
CA HIS A 92 -4.86 7.00 3.22
C HIS A 92 -4.11 7.74 2.09
N PRO A 93 -4.58 7.61 0.84
CA PRO A 93 -3.91 8.20 -0.33
C PRO A 93 -3.76 9.73 -0.25
N ASP A 94 -4.67 10.40 0.45
CA ASP A 94 -4.69 11.86 0.60
C ASP A 94 -3.92 12.35 1.83
N MET A 95 -3.27 11.44 2.58
CA MET A 95 -2.48 11.80 3.76
C MET A 95 -1.16 12.43 3.37
N SER A 96 -0.84 13.59 3.97
CA SER A 96 0.45 14.25 3.73
C SER A 96 1.62 13.44 4.28
N ASP A 97 2.79 13.59 3.65
CA ASP A 97 4.04 12.95 4.11
C ASP A 97 4.36 13.30 5.57
N SER A 98 4.10 14.54 6.00
CA SER A 98 4.28 14.96 7.39
C SER A 98 3.40 14.15 8.35
N MET A 99 2.14 13.92 8.00
CA MET A 99 1.22 13.13 8.82
C MET A 99 1.60 11.65 8.85
N ILE A 100 2.07 11.09 7.72
CA ILE A 100 2.60 9.73 7.63
C ILE A 100 3.81 9.58 8.57
N ASN A 101 4.75 10.52 8.52
CA ASN A 101 5.93 10.51 9.37
C ASN A 101 5.55 10.59 10.85
N MET A 102 4.64 11.50 11.21
CA MET A 102 4.17 11.64 12.59
C MET A 102 3.49 10.38 13.12
N LYS A 103 2.62 9.74 12.32
CA LYS A 103 1.99 8.46 12.70
C LYS A 103 3.01 7.35 12.88
N THR A 104 4.00 7.29 12.00
CA THR A 104 5.06 6.27 12.06
C THR A 104 5.94 6.46 13.31
N LEU A 105 6.31 7.70 13.65
CA LEU A 105 7.09 8.00 14.86
C LEU A 105 6.31 7.68 16.14
N ARG A 106 5.01 8.01 16.20
CA ARG A 106 4.16 7.67 17.35
C ARG A 106 4.06 6.17 17.57
N ASN A 107 3.98 5.40 16.49
CA ASN A 107 3.98 3.93 16.57
C ASN A 107 5.28 3.43 17.19
N VAL A 108 6.43 3.93 16.73
CA VAL A 108 7.74 3.60 17.31
C VAL A 108 7.79 3.97 18.80
N GLU A 109 7.40 5.18 19.17
CA GLU A 109 7.38 5.66 20.57
C GLU A 109 6.48 4.79 21.47
N ALA A 110 5.26 4.48 21.01
CA ALA A 110 4.35 3.61 21.76
C ALA A 110 4.94 2.23 22.01
N ASN A 111 5.63 1.65 21.02
CA ASN A 111 6.28 0.35 21.16
C ASN A 111 7.45 0.39 22.16
N TRP A 112 8.27 1.45 22.12
CA TRP A 112 9.35 1.64 23.10
C TRP A 112 8.80 1.75 24.53
N ASN A 113 7.72 2.51 24.72
CA ASN A 113 7.08 2.63 26.03
C ASN A 113 6.47 1.31 26.50
N MET A 114 5.94 0.48 25.61
CA MET A 114 5.45 -0.86 25.99
C MET A 114 6.59 -1.77 26.45
N LEU A 115 7.73 -1.76 25.74
CA LEU A 115 8.90 -2.56 26.11
C LEU A 115 9.52 -2.08 27.43
N ALA A 116 9.67 -0.76 27.63
CA ALA A 116 10.24 -0.19 28.84
C ALA A 116 9.35 -0.38 30.09
N ASN A 117 8.04 -0.60 29.91
CA ASN A 117 7.11 -0.88 31.01
C ASN A 117 6.79 -2.39 31.16
N ALA A 118 7.39 -3.25 30.34
CA ALA A 118 7.24 -4.70 30.41
C ALA A 118 8.30 -5.40 31.28
N ASP A 119 9.21 -4.64 31.89
CA ASP A 119 10.22 -5.16 32.81
C ASP A 119 9.56 -5.55 34.15
N PHE A 120 9.63 -6.85 34.46
CA PHE A 120 9.35 -7.47 35.77
C PHE A 120 10.54 -7.34 36.71
#